data_AF-A0A3P7ID56-F1
#
_entry.id   AF-A0A3P7ID56-F1
#
_cell.length_a   1.000
_cell.length_b   1.000
_cell.length_c   1.000
_cell.angle_alpha   90.00
_cell.angle_beta   90.00
_cell.angle_gamma   90.00
#
_symmetry.space_group_name_H-M   'P 1'
#
loop_
_entity.id
_entity.type
_entity.pdbx_description
1 polymer ?
#
loop_
_entity_poly.entity_id
_entity_poly.type
_entity_poly.pdbx_seq_one_letter_code
_entity_poly.pdbx_strand_id
1 'polypeptide(L)'
;MDRKLKIAHEVAPCLRSHNNMLKYLEKFLNSYKGSSKFSLSWVTKLAHDDTGRLYKGDNDLYNFFVKNRQELDDSFVFFLGDHGPRFGKETKTTFGRNEANNPFLYMTVPKTLRNSEMFKVLKEKGYELITPHDIHATLKDILEVGEKYYFKMLDCHMSFLPPFEFSIIFYHHQQNL
;
A
#
# COMPACT_ATOMS: atom_id res chain seq x y z
N MET A 1 -16.07 5.40 -23.22
CA MET A 1 -16.66 6.00 -22.00
C MET A 1 -17.64 7.10 -22.43
N ASP A 2 -18.85 7.14 -21.86
CA ASP A 2 -19.89 8.14 -22.17
C ASP A 2 -19.35 9.57 -21.90
N ARG A 3 -19.63 10.52 -22.81
CA ARG A 3 -19.24 11.94 -22.70
C ARG A 3 -19.75 12.58 -21.41
N LYS A 4 -20.95 12.23 -20.95
CA LYS A 4 -21.51 12.70 -19.67
C LYS A 4 -20.76 12.14 -18.47
N LEU A 5 -20.39 10.86 -18.51
CA LEU A 5 -19.56 10.24 -17.47
C LEU A 5 -18.16 10.86 -17.43
N LYS A 6 -17.57 11.14 -18.59
CA LYS A 6 -16.27 11.82 -18.66
C LYS A 6 -16.31 13.20 -18.01
N ILE A 7 -17.35 14.00 -18.31
CA ILE A 7 -17.52 15.32 -17.69
C ILE A 7 -17.71 15.19 -16.17
N ALA A 8 -18.61 14.30 -15.73
CA ALA A 8 -18.90 14.11 -14.30
C ALA A 8 -17.66 13.64 -13.49
N HIS A 9 -16.84 12.77 -14.07
CA HIS A 9 -15.70 12.15 -13.37
C HIS A 9 -14.36 12.84 -13.59
N GLU A 10 -14.19 13.65 -14.64
CA GLU A 10 -12.91 14.27 -14.97
C GLU A 10 -12.92 15.81 -14.91
N VAL A 11 -14.09 16.44 -15.10
CA VAL A 11 -14.19 17.90 -15.26
C VAL A 11 -15.01 18.54 -14.14
N ALA A 12 -16.08 17.89 -13.69
CA ALA A 12 -17.00 18.40 -12.67
C ALA A 12 -16.72 18.03 -11.19
N PRO A 13 -15.81 17.10 -10.82
CA PRO A 13 -15.68 16.76 -9.41
C PRO A 13 -14.93 17.87 -8.66
N CYS A 14 -15.55 18.37 -7.59
CA CYS A 14 -14.93 19.33 -6.65
C CYS A 14 -13.79 18.70 -5.81
N LEU A 15 -13.59 17.38 -5.92
CA LEU A 15 -12.57 16.61 -5.21
C LEU A 15 -11.68 15.89 -6.21
N ARG A 16 -10.37 15.83 -5.95
CA ARG A 16 -9.43 15.09 -6.80
C ARG A 16 -9.68 13.59 -6.67
N SER A 17 -9.25 12.83 -7.67
CA SER A 17 -9.48 11.38 -7.74
C SER A 17 -9.00 10.63 -6.49
N HIS A 18 -7.81 10.95 -5.96
CA HIS A 18 -7.31 10.32 -4.73
C HIS A 18 -8.11 10.71 -3.49
N ASN A 19 -8.63 11.94 -3.39
CA ASN A 19 -9.48 12.33 -2.26
C ASN A 19 -10.76 11.50 -2.22
N ASN A 20 -11.36 11.20 -3.38
CA ASN A 20 -12.53 10.34 -3.46
C ASN A 20 -12.22 8.90 -3.00
N MET A 21 -11.06 8.36 -3.39
CA MET A 21 -10.61 7.03 -2.94
C MET A 21 -10.34 7.01 -1.43
N LEU A 22 -9.62 7.98 -0.89
CA LEU A 22 -9.35 8.09 0.55
C LEU A 22 -10.64 8.22 1.36
N LYS A 23 -11.63 8.99 0.86
CA LYS A 23 -12.94 9.11 1.51
C LYS A 23 -13.72 7.78 1.51
N TYR A 24 -13.60 6.98 0.45
CA TYR A 24 -14.23 5.66 0.41
C TYR A 24 -13.50 4.67 1.33
N LEU A 25 -12.16 4.69 1.33
CA LEU A 25 -11.35 3.89 2.24
C LEU A 25 -11.65 4.21 3.70
N GLU A 26 -11.81 5.50 4.05
CA GLU A 26 -12.24 5.93 5.38
C GLU A 26 -13.59 5.32 5.77
N LYS A 27 -14.57 5.34 4.86
CA LYS A 27 -15.87 4.69 5.13
C LYS A 27 -15.72 3.18 5.33
N PHE A 28 -14.89 2.53 4.53
CA PHE A 28 -14.63 1.09 4.64
C PHE A 28 -13.98 0.73 5.99
N LEU A 29 -12.97 1.50 6.42
CA LEU A 29 -12.30 1.34 7.72
C LEU A 29 -13.31 1.33 8.88
N ASN A 30 -14.22 2.29 8.87
CA ASN A 30 -15.22 2.51 9.91
C ASN A 30 -16.45 1.58 9.80
N SER A 31 -16.60 0.83 8.71
CA SER A 31 -17.68 -0.13 8.52
C SER A 31 -17.35 -1.47 9.18
N TYR A 32 -18.30 -2.41 9.24
CA TYR A 32 -18.06 -3.81 9.65
C TYR A 32 -17.20 -3.96 10.91
N LYS A 33 -17.57 -3.25 12.00
CA LYS A 33 -16.81 -3.30 13.27
C LYS A 33 -16.80 -4.73 13.80
N GLY A 34 -15.63 -5.18 14.27
CA GLY A 34 -15.42 -6.54 14.79
C GLY A 34 -15.18 -7.62 13.72
N SER A 35 -15.20 -7.27 12.43
CA SER A 35 -14.83 -8.20 11.35
C SER A 35 -13.46 -7.87 10.79
N SER A 36 -12.70 -8.90 10.44
CA SER A 36 -11.45 -8.74 9.68
C SER A 36 -11.72 -8.15 8.31
N LYS A 37 -10.85 -7.24 7.87
CA LYS A 37 -11.00 -6.47 6.63
C LYS A 37 -9.80 -6.66 5.72
N PHE A 38 -10.06 -6.71 4.43
CA PHE A 38 -9.05 -6.60 3.39
C PHE A 38 -9.43 -5.47 2.45
N SER A 39 -8.51 -4.55 2.18
CA SER A 39 -8.71 -3.49 1.18
C SER A 39 -7.51 -3.40 0.25
N LEU A 40 -7.76 -3.13 -1.03
CA LEU A 40 -6.74 -2.69 -1.97
C LEU A 40 -7.21 -1.39 -2.62
N SER A 41 -6.47 -0.30 -2.37
CA SER A 41 -6.73 1.03 -2.91
C SER A 41 -5.69 1.41 -3.94
N TRP A 42 -6.15 1.82 -5.12
CA TRP A 42 -5.31 1.93 -6.30
C TRP A 42 -5.26 3.33 -6.87
N VAL A 43 -4.28 4.13 -6.46
CA VAL A 43 -4.26 5.56 -6.78
C VAL A 43 -3.58 5.83 -8.11
N THR A 44 -4.34 5.86 -9.20
CA THR A 44 -3.81 6.08 -10.56
C THR A 44 -3.47 7.54 -10.84
N LYS A 45 -4.44 8.45 -10.75
CA LYS A 45 -4.29 9.80 -11.32
C LYS A 45 -3.32 10.74 -10.57
N LEU A 46 -2.86 10.39 -9.37
CA LEU A 46 -2.07 11.30 -8.53
C LEU A 46 -0.69 11.60 -9.14
N ALA A 47 -0.01 10.60 -9.72
CA ALA A 47 1.38 10.73 -10.17
C ALA A 47 1.71 10.03 -11.49
N HIS A 48 0.69 9.51 -12.20
CA HIS A 48 0.85 8.66 -13.39
C HIS A 48 1.76 9.25 -14.48
N ASP A 49 1.50 10.49 -14.90
CA ASP A 49 2.19 11.11 -16.05
C ASP A 49 3.31 12.08 -15.64
N ASP A 50 3.33 12.47 -14.36
CA ASP A 50 4.17 13.52 -13.81
C ASP A 50 4.31 13.26 -12.31
N THR A 51 5.44 12.69 -11.89
CA THR A 51 5.68 12.44 -10.46
C THR A 51 5.83 13.72 -9.66
N GLY A 52 6.06 14.85 -10.33
CA GLY A 52 5.94 16.17 -9.73
C GLY A 52 4.58 16.35 -9.06
N ARG A 53 3.50 15.70 -9.51
CA ARG A 53 2.19 15.85 -8.86
C ARG A 53 2.05 15.15 -7.50
N LEU A 54 3.02 14.33 -7.08
CA LEU A 54 2.98 13.64 -5.77
C LEU A 54 2.78 14.60 -4.60
N TYR A 55 3.43 15.79 -4.61
CA TYR A 55 3.29 16.78 -3.54
C TYR A 55 1.83 17.24 -3.33
N LYS A 56 0.99 17.11 -4.35
CA LYS A 56 -0.43 17.47 -4.29
C LYS A 56 -1.25 16.54 -3.40
N GLY A 57 -0.75 15.32 -3.15
CA GLY A 57 -1.40 14.33 -2.29
C GLY A 57 -0.78 14.21 -0.90
N ASP A 58 0.35 14.87 -0.63
CA ASP A 58 1.13 14.69 0.61
C ASP A 58 0.29 15.01 1.86
N ASN A 59 -0.24 16.23 1.94
CA ASN A 59 -1.14 16.63 3.03
C ASN A 59 -2.41 15.79 3.10
N ASP A 60 -2.95 15.35 1.96
CA ASP A 60 -4.17 14.55 1.92
C ASP A 60 -3.95 13.15 2.52
N LEU A 61 -2.81 12.52 2.18
CA LEU A 61 -2.39 11.23 2.72
C LEU A 61 -2.04 11.35 4.20
N TYR A 62 -1.26 12.36 4.59
CA TYR A 62 -0.93 12.65 5.99
C TYR A 62 -2.20 12.77 6.84
N ASN A 63 -3.13 13.64 6.42
CA ASN A 63 -4.38 13.86 7.14
C ASN A 63 -5.22 12.58 7.21
N PHE A 64 -5.28 11.79 6.14
CA PHE A 64 -5.98 10.51 6.14
C PHE A 64 -5.41 9.55 7.19
N PHE A 65 -4.09 9.32 7.20
CA PHE A 65 -3.46 8.38 8.13
C PHE A 65 -3.54 8.87 9.58
N VAL A 66 -3.31 10.16 9.83
CA VAL A 66 -3.42 10.73 11.18
C VAL A 66 -4.84 10.63 11.71
N LYS A 67 -5.84 10.96 10.89
CA LYS A 67 -7.26 10.88 11.26
C LYS A 67 -7.69 9.45 11.58
N ASN A 68 -7.23 8.48 10.79
CA ASN A 68 -7.64 7.08 10.90
C ASN A 68 -6.69 6.21 11.75
N ARG A 69 -5.68 6.79 12.40
CA ARG A 69 -4.62 6.05 13.10
C ARG A 69 -5.12 4.99 14.07
N GLN A 70 -6.21 5.27 14.81
CA GLN A 70 -6.78 4.34 15.79
C GLN A 70 -7.41 3.13 15.10
N GLU A 71 -8.16 3.33 14.01
CA GLU A 71 -8.76 2.23 13.24
C GLU A 71 -7.70 1.39 12.49
N LEU A 72 -6.48 1.92 12.35
CA LEU A 72 -5.32 1.24 11.74
C LEU A 72 -4.36 0.61 12.77
N ASP A 73 -4.60 0.80 14.07
CA ASP A 73 -3.66 0.37 15.13
C ASP A 73 -3.42 -1.14 15.13
N ASP A 74 -4.44 -1.92 14.79
CA ASP A 74 -4.39 -3.39 14.72
C ASP A 74 -4.33 -3.90 13.27
N SER A 75 -3.86 -3.07 12.33
CA SER A 75 -3.79 -3.41 10.91
C SER A 75 -2.35 -3.49 10.40
N PHE A 76 -2.13 -4.40 9.46
CA PHE A 76 -1.00 -4.25 8.54
C PHE A 76 -1.38 -3.25 7.45
N VAL A 77 -0.54 -2.23 7.27
CA VAL A 77 -0.72 -1.24 6.20
C VAL A 77 0.49 -1.26 5.30
N PHE A 78 0.27 -1.48 4.02
CA PHE A 78 1.30 -1.43 2.99
C PHE A 78 1.07 -0.21 2.10
N PHE A 79 2.06 0.66 2.00
CA PHE A 79 2.07 1.83 1.13
C PHE A 79 3.26 1.73 0.17
N LEU A 80 2.98 1.45 -1.11
CA LEU A 80 4.03 1.10 -2.08
C LEU A 80 3.79 1.63 -3.50
N GLY A 81 4.86 2.01 -4.19
CA GLY A 81 4.81 2.13 -5.65
C GLY A 81 4.66 0.75 -6.28
N ASP A 82 3.93 0.66 -7.39
CA ASP A 82 4.00 -0.50 -8.29
C ASP A 82 5.27 -0.50 -9.15
N HIS A 83 5.72 0.71 -9.49
CA HIS A 83 6.97 0.99 -10.17
C HIS A 83 7.47 2.39 -9.75
N GLY A 84 8.72 2.70 -10.08
CA GLY A 84 9.22 4.08 -9.99
C GLY A 84 8.80 4.93 -11.20
N PRO A 85 9.26 6.18 -11.31
CA PRO A 85 8.88 7.07 -12.42
C PRO A 85 9.17 6.47 -13.80
N ARG A 86 8.16 6.41 -14.66
CA ARG A 86 8.28 6.02 -16.09
C ARG A 86 8.04 7.19 -17.05
N PHE A 87 7.41 8.25 -16.57
CA PHE A 87 7.09 9.47 -17.32
C PHE A 87 7.63 10.69 -16.57
N GLY A 88 7.41 11.88 -17.12
CA GLY A 88 7.89 13.14 -16.53
C GLY A 88 9.34 13.49 -16.89
N LYS A 89 9.84 14.60 -16.33
CA LYS A 89 11.17 15.16 -16.62
C LYS A 89 12.28 14.43 -15.85
N GLU A 90 11.94 13.86 -14.72
CA GLU A 90 12.78 13.12 -13.78
C GLU A 90 13.43 11.89 -14.40
N THR A 91 12.72 11.18 -15.29
CA THR A 91 13.21 9.98 -15.99
C THR A 91 14.35 10.26 -16.97
N LYS A 92 14.54 11.53 -17.34
CA LYS A 92 15.65 11.93 -18.22
C LYS A 92 16.99 11.92 -17.48
N THR A 93 16.99 11.99 -16.15
CA THR A 93 18.18 11.97 -15.30
C THR A 93 18.65 10.53 -15.03
N THR A 94 19.95 10.33 -14.80
CA THR A 94 20.49 9.01 -14.41
C THR A 94 19.85 8.49 -13.12
N PHE A 95 19.61 9.38 -12.15
CA PHE A 95 18.94 9.05 -10.90
C PHE A 95 17.52 8.54 -11.14
N GLY A 96 16.70 9.26 -11.91
CA GLY A 96 15.32 8.84 -12.21
C GLY A 96 15.24 7.50 -12.97
N ARG A 97 16.23 7.17 -13.80
CA ARG A 97 16.30 5.86 -14.47
C ARG A 97 16.57 4.72 -13.48
N ASN A 98 17.38 4.95 -12.46
CA ASN A 98 17.59 3.97 -11.39
C ASN A 98 16.32 3.83 -10.55
N GLU A 99 15.70 4.95 -10.18
CA GLU A 99 14.46 4.96 -9.39
C GLU A 99 13.30 4.27 -10.11
N ALA A 100 13.28 4.26 -11.45
CA ALA A 100 12.25 3.58 -12.23
C ALA A 100 12.04 2.10 -11.86
N ASN A 101 13.10 1.43 -11.38
CA ASN A 101 13.08 0.04 -10.92
C ASN A 101 13.17 -0.10 -9.38
N ASN A 102 13.10 1.01 -8.64
CA ASN A 102 13.17 1.05 -7.18
C ASN A 102 11.89 1.68 -6.61
N PRO A 103 10.73 1.01 -6.73
CA PRO A 103 9.49 1.54 -6.17
C PRO A 103 9.59 1.67 -4.64
N PHE A 104 8.97 2.74 -4.12
CA PHE A 104 8.86 2.96 -2.70
C PHE A 104 8.06 1.83 -2.02
N LEU A 105 8.43 1.42 -0.81
CA LEU A 105 7.66 0.52 0.04
C LEU A 105 7.77 1.00 1.49
N TYR A 106 6.61 1.15 2.13
CA TYR A 106 6.50 1.38 3.56
C TYR A 106 5.44 0.47 4.15
N MET A 107 5.75 -0.12 5.29
CA MET A 107 4.86 -1.04 5.99
C MET A 107 4.69 -0.60 7.44
N THR A 108 3.45 -0.59 7.93
CA THR A 108 3.17 -0.55 9.36
C THR A 108 2.64 -1.89 9.82
N VAL A 109 2.99 -2.24 11.04
CA VAL A 109 2.61 -3.48 11.70
C VAL A 109 1.62 -3.16 12.84
N PRO A 110 0.64 -4.05 13.12
CA PRO A 110 -0.24 -3.94 14.28
C PRO A 110 0.53 -3.62 15.57
N LYS A 111 0.04 -2.69 16.39
CA LYS A 111 0.72 -2.23 17.61
C LYS A 111 1.09 -3.40 18.54
N THR A 112 0.18 -4.35 18.69
CA THR A 112 0.36 -5.55 19.51
C THR A 112 1.55 -6.41 19.08
N LEU A 113 1.90 -6.38 17.79
CA LEU A 113 3.01 -7.16 17.23
C LEU A 113 4.35 -6.41 17.22
N ARG A 114 4.41 -5.11 17.53
CA ARG A 114 5.65 -4.30 17.43
C ARG A 114 6.73 -4.66 18.44
N ASN A 115 6.45 -5.52 19.41
CA ASN A 115 7.43 -6.04 20.36
C ASN A 115 7.76 -7.54 20.13
N SER A 116 7.21 -8.14 19.08
CA SER A 116 7.42 -9.56 18.77
C SER A 116 8.75 -9.80 18.06
N GLU A 117 9.23 -11.06 18.09
CA GLU A 117 10.41 -11.47 17.31
C GLU A 117 10.21 -11.25 15.81
N MET A 118 8.97 -11.42 15.30
CA MET A 118 8.60 -11.03 13.94
C MET A 118 9.03 -9.62 13.59
N PHE A 119 8.72 -8.66 14.46
CA PHE A 119 8.95 -7.27 14.16
C PHE A 119 10.44 -6.93 14.14
N LYS A 120 11.26 -7.68 14.87
CA LYS A 120 12.73 -7.59 14.77
C LYS A 120 13.21 -8.09 13.42
N VAL A 121 12.75 -9.27 13.00
CA VAL A 121 13.07 -9.83 11.66
C VAL A 121 12.63 -8.87 10.55
N LEU A 122 11.40 -8.36 10.59
CA LEU A 122 10.90 -7.35 9.64
C LEU A 122 11.79 -6.12 9.57
N LYS A 123 12.28 -5.63 10.72
CA LYS A 123 13.17 -4.46 10.76
C LYS A 123 14.52 -4.75 10.11
N GLU A 124 15.10 -5.91 10.35
CA GLU A 124 16.36 -6.33 9.72
C GLU A 124 16.19 -6.44 8.20
N LYS A 125 15.06 -7.03 7.80
CA LYS A 125 14.67 -7.15 6.40
C LYS A 125 14.42 -5.82 5.68
N GLY A 126 14.14 -4.74 6.41
CA GLY A 126 14.05 -3.39 5.85
C GLY A 126 15.35 -2.87 5.22
N TYR A 127 16.48 -3.56 5.44
CA TYR A 127 17.78 -3.24 4.83
C TYR A 127 18.15 -4.15 3.64
N GLU A 128 17.25 -5.04 3.24
CA GLU A 128 17.46 -5.97 2.12
C GLU A 128 16.61 -5.60 0.90
N LEU A 129 16.94 -6.18 -0.25
CA LEU A 129 16.12 -6.04 -1.46
C LEU A 129 14.82 -6.83 -1.28
N ILE A 130 13.69 -6.15 -1.47
CA ILE A 130 12.34 -6.74 -1.40
C ILE A 130 11.71 -6.68 -2.79
N THR A 131 11.07 -7.78 -3.20
CA THR A 131 10.36 -7.89 -4.47
C THR A 131 8.83 -7.96 -4.27
N PRO A 132 8.03 -7.78 -5.32
CA PRO A 132 6.59 -8.04 -5.24
C PRO A 132 6.23 -9.48 -4.84
N HIS A 133 7.11 -10.47 -5.12
CA HIS A 133 6.90 -11.85 -4.70
C HIS A 133 7.03 -12.01 -3.18
N ASP A 134 7.97 -11.30 -2.58
CA ASP A 134 8.18 -11.24 -1.13
C ASP A 134 6.98 -10.61 -0.42
N ILE A 135 6.41 -9.54 -1.00
CA ILE A 135 5.15 -8.97 -0.54
C ILE A 135 4.07 -10.04 -0.64
N HIS A 136 3.84 -10.66 -1.79
CA HIS A 136 2.82 -11.72 -1.94
C HIS A 136 2.94 -12.83 -0.88
N ALA A 137 4.15 -13.36 -0.65
CA ALA A 137 4.40 -14.36 0.39
C ALA A 137 4.01 -13.82 1.79
N THR A 138 4.44 -12.61 2.12
CA THR A 138 4.09 -11.93 3.38
C THR A 138 2.57 -11.84 3.58
N LEU A 139 1.80 -11.59 2.53
CA LEU A 139 0.34 -11.47 2.64
C LEU A 139 -0.32 -12.82 2.86
N LYS A 140 0.18 -13.84 2.17
CA LYS A 140 -0.25 -15.20 2.37
C LYS A 140 -0.01 -15.61 3.83
N ASP A 141 1.15 -15.26 4.40
CA ASP A 141 1.42 -15.51 5.81
C ASP A 141 0.48 -14.74 6.74
N ILE A 142 0.13 -13.48 6.46
CA ILE A 142 -0.86 -12.74 7.29
C ILE A 142 -2.23 -13.44 7.27
N LEU A 143 -2.64 -13.98 6.11
CA LEU A 143 -3.94 -14.63 5.93
C LEU A 143 -3.97 -16.02 6.56
N GLU A 144 -2.97 -16.85 6.29
CA GLU A 144 -2.95 -18.26 6.70
C GLU A 144 -2.82 -18.42 8.20
N VAL A 145 -2.40 -17.37 8.91
CA VAL A 145 -2.33 -17.47 10.36
C VAL A 145 -3.67 -17.20 11.06
N GLY A 146 -4.74 -17.01 10.29
CA GLY A 146 -6.08 -17.31 10.80
C GLY A 146 -6.26 -18.77 11.22
N GLU A 147 -5.46 -19.72 10.68
CA GLU A 147 -5.71 -21.15 10.85
C GLU A 147 -4.45 -21.90 11.27
N LYS A 148 -4.22 -22.01 12.59
CA LYS A 148 -3.28 -22.95 13.25
C LYS A 148 -1.86 -23.12 12.66
N TYR A 149 -0.89 -22.78 13.52
CA TYR A 149 0.51 -23.21 13.50
C TYR A 149 0.78 -24.55 12.82
N TYR A 150 1.62 -24.51 11.79
CA TYR A 150 2.74 -25.41 11.48
C TYR A 150 3.03 -25.18 10.00
N PHE A 151 4.10 -24.45 9.63
CA PHE A 151 4.84 -24.88 8.44
C PHE A 151 6.29 -24.45 8.44
N LYS A 152 7.10 -25.40 7.97
CA LYS A 152 8.54 -25.35 7.77
C LYS A 152 8.91 -24.27 6.76
N MET A 153 10.07 -23.69 7.03
CA MET A 153 11.00 -23.03 6.13
C MET A 153 11.28 -23.91 4.89
N LEU A 154 10.38 -23.92 3.91
CA LEU A 154 10.50 -24.67 2.65
C LEU A 154 9.83 -23.87 1.53
N ASP A 155 10.50 -22.81 1.08
CA ASP A 155 10.63 -22.49 -0.34
C ASP A 155 11.69 -21.38 -0.49
N CYS A 156 12.26 -21.24 -1.68
CA CYS A 156 13.39 -20.35 -2.01
C CYS A 156 13.10 -18.83 -1.84
N HIS A 157 11.99 -18.47 -1.18
CA HIS A 157 11.48 -17.12 -1.03
C HIS A 157 11.26 -16.82 0.45
N MET A 158 11.86 -15.72 0.92
CA MET A 158 11.85 -15.39 2.35
C MET A 158 10.56 -14.68 2.72
N SER A 159 9.66 -15.40 3.38
CA SER A 159 8.61 -14.79 4.21
C SER A 159 9.21 -13.82 5.23
N PHE A 160 8.49 -12.73 5.52
CA PHE A 160 8.90 -11.72 6.50
C PHE A 160 8.17 -11.89 7.86
N LEU A 161 7.30 -12.90 8.03
CA LEU A 161 6.42 -13.01 9.20
C LEU A 161 6.40 -14.43 9.81
N PRO A 162 6.63 -14.61 11.12
CA PRO A 162 6.13 -15.76 11.86
C PRO A 162 4.63 -15.59 12.15
N PRO A 163 3.95 -16.70 12.50
CA PRO A 163 2.55 -16.85 12.18
C PRO A 163 1.60 -16.06 13.12
N PHE A 164 0.81 -15.02 12.69
CA PHE A 164 -0.39 -14.44 13.43
C PHE A 164 -1.51 -13.72 12.60
N GLU A 165 -2.78 -13.74 13.09
CA GLU A 165 -4.07 -13.24 12.52
C GLU A 165 -4.23 -11.71 12.32
N PHE A 166 -4.41 -11.15 11.09
CA PHE A 166 -4.78 -9.71 10.94
C PHE A 166 -5.50 -9.30 9.64
N SER A 167 -6.03 -8.06 9.67
CA SER A 167 -6.62 -7.32 8.55
C SER A 167 -5.58 -6.53 7.75
N ILE A 168 -5.74 -6.48 6.42
CA ILE A 168 -4.71 -6.00 5.47
C ILE A 168 -5.24 -4.88 4.59
N ILE A 169 -4.47 -3.79 4.46
CA ILE A 169 -4.76 -2.71 3.52
C ILE A 169 -3.57 -2.53 2.58
N PHE A 170 -3.83 -2.75 1.29
CA PHE A 170 -2.92 -2.48 0.20
C PHE A 170 -3.16 -1.14 -0.42
N TYR A 171 -2.05 -0.52 -0.77
CA TYR A 171 -1.97 0.44 -1.84
C TYR A 171 -1.17 -0.20 -2.98
N HIS A 172 -1.61 -0.09 -4.22
CA HIS A 172 -0.86 -0.56 -5.39
C HIS A 172 -1.16 0.52 -6.49
N HIS A 173 -0.38 0.67 -7.56
CA HIS A 173 -0.73 1.44 -8.78
C HIS A 173 -0.58 0.55 -10.05
N GLN A 174 -1.28 0.80 -11.16
CA GLN A 174 -1.03 0.18 -12.49
C GLN A 174 -1.13 1.31 -13.46
N GLN A 175 -0.35 1.13 -14.52
CA GLN A 175 -0.69 1.58 -15.84
C GLN A 175 -0.99 0.36 -16.70
N ASN A 176 -2.15 0.35 -17.37
CA ASN A 176 -2.38 -0.59 -18.48
C ASN A 176 -1.61 -0.12 -19.71
N LEU A 177 -1.13 -1.09 -20.47
CA LEU A 177 -0.67 -0.96 -21.86
C LEU A 177 -1.76 -0.35 -22.77
#